data_AF-A0A0T1W3Z3-F1
#
_entry.id   AF-A0A0T1W3Z3-F1
#
_cell.length_a   1.000
_cell.length_b   1.000
_cell.length_c   1.000
_cell.angle_alpha   90.00
_cell.angle_beta   90.00
_cell.angle_gamma   90.00
#
_symmetry.space_group_name_H-M   'P 1'
#
loop_
_entity.id
_entity.type
_entity.pdbx_description
1 polymer ?
#
loop_
_entity_poly.entity_id
_entity_poly.type
_entity_poly.pdbx_seq_one_letter_code
_entity_poly.pdbx_strand_id
1 'polypeptide(L)' 'MTASHESVARWSGAVDTPDSTVVGTALWLTGTTVLALIAYYFLGYDQGAVSVFGADTHVHEFVHDARHLLGFPCH' A
#
# COMPACT_ATOMS: atom_id res chain seq x y z
N MET A 1 -27.14 -5.95 -60.93
CA MET A 1 -27.21 -5.37 -59.59
C MET A 1 -27.35 -6.51 -58.59
N THR A 2 -26.24 -6.98 -58.02
CA THR A 2 -26.25 -7.97 -56.93
C THR A 2 -25.46 -7.37 -55.78
N ALA A 3 -26.16 -6.99 -54.71
CA ALA A 3 -25.54 -6.42 -53.53
C ALA A 3 -24.87 -7.54 -52.72
N SER A 4 -23.56 -7.45 -52.55
CA SER A 4 -22.78 -8.28 -51.63
C SER A 4 -23.07 -7.82 -50.19
N HIS A 5 -23.69 -8.68 -49.40
CA HIS A 5 -23.81 -8.47 -47.96
C HIS A 5 -22.47 -8.78 -47.30
N GLU A 6 -21.73 -7.74 -46.92
CA GLU A 6 -20.58 -7.89 -46.02
C GLU A 6 -21.09 -8.15 -44.61
N SER A 7 -20.89 -9.39 -44.14
CA SER A 7 -21.13 -9.74 -42.74
C SER A 7 -20.09 -9.03 -41.88
N VAL A 8 -20.50 -7.96 -41.21
CA VAL A 8 -19.68 -7.30 -40.19
C VAL A 8 -19.48 -8.30 -39.05
N ALA A 9 -18.29 -8.88 -38.98
CA ALA A 9 -17.89 -9.77 -37.90
C ALA A 9 -18.02 -9.01 -36.57
N ARG A 10 -19.10 -9.28 -35.85
CA ARG A 10 -19.34 -8.75 -34.51
C ARG A 10 -18.28 -9.36 -33.62
N TRP A 11 -17.27 -8.56 -33.27
CA TRP A 11 -16.34 -8.87 -32.19
C TRP A 11 -17.14 -8.92 -30.88
N SER A 12 -17.73 -10.07 -30.59
CA SER A 12 -18.08 -10.45 -29.22
C SER A 12 -16.76 -10.80 -28.53
N GLY A 13 -16.02 -9.79 -28.10
CA GLY A 13 -14.90 -10.00 -27.20
C GLY A 13 -15.43 -10.62 -25.91
N ALA A 14 -15.15 -11.91 -25.70
CA ALA A 14 -15.38 -12.54 -24.42
C ALA A 14 -14.52 -11.81 -23.39
N VAL A 15 -15.15 -11.19 -22.40
CA VAL A 15 -14.44 -10.59 -21.27
C VAL A 15 -13.95 -11.73 -20.41
N ASP A 16 -12.64 -11.92 -20.35
CA ASP A 16 -12.03 -12.86 -19.42
C ASP A 16 -12.21 -12.32 -18.00
N THR A 17 -13.03 -13.01 -17.21
CA THR A 17 -13.23 -12.66 -15.80
C THR A 17 -12.14 -13.31 -14.96
N PRO A 18 -11.56 -12.60 -13.99
CA PRO A 18 -10.52 -13.16 -13.14
C PRO A 18 -11.07 -14.39 -12.39
N ASP A 19 -10.30 -15.48 -12.42
CA ASP A 19 -10.61 -16.68 -11.66
C ASP A 19 -10.26 -16.49 -10.17
N SER A 20 -10.58 -17.50 -9.37
CA SER A 20 -10.33 -17.47 -7.92
C SER A 20 -8.84 -17.37 -7.57
N THR A 21 -7.95 -17.82 -8.45
CA THR A 21 -6.50 -17.73 -8.23
C THR A 21 -6.03 -16.30 -8.35
N VAL A 22 -6.47 -15.59 -9.40
CA VAL A 22 -6.16 -14.17 -9.62
C VAL A 22 -6.71 -13.32 -8.47
N VAL A 23 -7.96 -13.56 -8.08
CA VAL A 23 -8.58 -12.84 -6.94
C VAL A 23 -7.83 -13.14 -5.64
N GLY A 24 -7.46 -14.40 -5.39
CA GLY A 24 -6.71 -14.81 -4.21
C GLY A 24 -5.33 -14.16 -4.14
N THR A 25 -4.60 -14.13 -5.26
CA THR A 25 -3.29 -13.46 -5.35
C THR A 25 -3.42 -11.96 -5.13
N ALA A 26 -4.41 -11.31 -5.77
CA ALA A 26 -4.65 -9.88 -5.60
C ALA A 26 -4.96 -9.53 -4.14
N LEU A 27 -5.77 -10.34 -3.46
CA LEU A 27 -6.11 -10.16 -2.05
C LEU A 27 -4.87 -10.31 -1.15
N TRP A 28 -4.05 -11.32 -1.38
CA TRP A 28 -2.82 -11.56 -0.61
C TRP A 28 -1.80 -10.44 -0.78
N LEU A 29 -1.56 -10.01 -2.01
CA LEU A 29 -0.64 -8.92 -2.30
C LEU A 29 -1.14 -7.61 -1.67
N THR A 30 -2.41 -7.28 -1.87
CA THR A 30 -3.02 -6.07 -1.28
C THR A 30 -2.94 -6.10 0.24
N GLY A 31 -3.31 -7.22 0.87
CA GLY A 31 -3.26 -7.37 2.32
C GLY A 31 -1.83 -7.21 2.86
N THR A 32 -0.86 -7.87 2.23
CA THR A 32 0.56 -7.77 2.62
C THR A 32 1.08 -6.35 2.44
N THR A 33 0.75 -5.69 1.34
CA THR A 33 1.15 -4.29 1.09
C THR A 33 0.57 -3.35 2.13
N VAL A 34 -0.72 -3.48 2.46
CA VAL A 34 -1.35 -2.65 3.50
C VAL A 34 -0.67 -2.89 4.86
N LEU A 35 -0.41 -4.14 5.23
CA LEU A 35 0.31 -4.46 6.48
C LEU A 35 1.73 -3.87 6.50
N ALA A 36 2.46 -3.95 5.38
CA ALA A 36 3.78 -3.35 5.25
C ALA A 36 3.74 -1.82 5.39
N LEU A 37 2.73 -1.16 4.80
CA LEU A 37 2.54 0.28 4.92
C LEU A 37 2.19 0.71 6.35
N ILE A 38 1.38 -0.08 7.07
CA ILE A 38 1.09 0.15 8.49
C ILE A 38 2.38 0.04 9.32
N ALA A 39 3.17 -1.00 9.11
CA ALA A 39 4.44 -1.17 9.80
C ALA A 39 5.41 -0.01 9.50
N TYR A 40 5.52 0.38 8.23
CA TYR A 40 6.33 1.52 7.80
C TYR A 40 5.87 2.83 8.43
N TYR A 41 4.56 3.07 8.52
CA TYR A 41 3.99 4.23 9.18
C TYR A 41 4.41 4.31 10.66
N PHE A 42 4.34 3.20 11.40
CA PHE A 42 4.78 3.18 12.80
C PHE A 42 6.28 3.42 12.94
N LEU A 43 7.08 2.90 12.02
CA LEU A 43 8.52 3.17 11.99
C LEU A 43 8.80 4.65 11.75
N GLY A 44 8.08 5.29 10.82
CA GLY A 44 8.15 6.73 10.59
C GLY A 44 7.67 7.55 11.78
N TYR A 45 6.60 7.13 12.44
CA TYR A 45 6.07 7.76 13.65
C TYR A 45 7.09 7.74 14.79
N ASP A 46 7.71 6.59 15.05
CA ASP A 46 8.73 6.43 16.11
C ASP A 46 9.97 7.30 15.83
N GLN A 47 10.32 7.49 14.56
CA GLN A 47 11.42 8.34 14.11
C GLN A 47 11.04 9.81 13.88
N GLY A 48 9.81 10.20 14.24
CA GLY A 48 9.37 11.60 14.17
C GLY A 48 9.09 12.12 12.75
N ALA A 49 8.98 11.25 11.74
CA ALA A 49 8.63 11.65 10.38
C ALA A 49 7.16 12.10 10.23
N VAL A 50 6.28 11.69 11.17
CA VAL A 50 4.85 12.02 11.17
C VAL A 50 4.39 12.27 12.61
N SER A 51 3.64 13.35 12.86
CA SER A 51 2.98 13.62 14.15
C SER A 51 1.47 13.64 14.02
N VAL A 52 0.78 12.84 14.85
CA VAL A 52 -0.69 12.69 14.84
C VAL A 52 -1.37 13.68 15.79
N PHE A 53 -0.66 14.13 16.82
CA PHE A 53 -1.23 14.90 17.93
C PHE A 53 -0.83 16.38 17.93
N GLY A 54 -0.20 16.88 16.86
CA GLY A 54 0.19 18.29 16.75
C GLY A 54 1.38 18.50 15.84
N ALA A 55 1.96 19.71 15.87
CA ALA A 55 3.11 20.07 15.04
C ALA A 55 4.42 19.38 15.46
N ASP A 56 4.48 18.79 16.66
CA ASP A 56 5.71 18.24 17.26
C ASP A 56 5.56 16.78 17.69
N THR A 57 6.67 16.04 17.68
CA THR A 57 6.77 14.61 17.94
C THR A 57 7.16 14.34 19.40
N HIS A 58 6.29 14.66 20.35
CA HIS A 58 6.58 14.55 21.79
C HIS A 58 7.03 13.16 22.24
N VAL A 59 6.49 12.10 21.61
CA VAL A 59 6.90 10.71 21.89
C VAL A 59 8.32 10.44 21.38
N HIS A 60 8.66 10.96 20.20
CA HIS A 60 9.99 10.81 19.61
C HIS A 60 11.05 11.46 20.50
N GLU A 61 10.82 12.68 20.98
CA GLU A 61 11.75 13.39 21.88
C GLU A 61 11.84 12.69 23.24
N PHE A 62 10.73 12.25 23.82
CA PHE A 62 10.74 11.51 25.08
C PHE A 62 11.57 10.22 25.01
N VAL A 63 11.39 9.42 23.95
CA VAL A 63 12.14 8.17 23.74
C VAL A 63 13.60 8.47 23.42
N HIS A 64 13.84 9.49 22.61
CA HIS A 64 15.18 9.96 22.27
C HIS A 64 15.96 10.42 23.51
N ASP A 65 15.32 11.14 24.42
CA ASP A 65 15.90 11.58 25.69
C ASP A 65 16.11 10.42 26.68
N ALA A 66 15.18 9.47 26.73
CA ALA A 66 15.32 8.28 27.56
C ALA A 66 16.54 7.43 27.15
N ARG A 67 16.82 7.29 25.85
CA ARG A 67 18.01 6.55 25.39
C ARG A 67 19.31 7.27 25.77
N HIS A 68 19.31 8.61 25.73
CA HIS A 68 20.44 9.42 26.19
C HIS A 68 20.66 9.27 27.70
N LEU A 69 19.57 9.28 28.47
CA LEU A 69 19.61 9.06 29.92
C LEU A 69 20.14 7.66 30.28
N LEU A 70 19.86 6.66 29.44
CA LEU A 70 20.39 5.29 29.56
C LEU A 70 21.81 5.13 28.97
N GLY A 71 22.40 6.19 28.43
CA GLY A 71 23.76 6.21 27.90
C GLY A 71 23.93 5.62 26.48
N PHE A 72 22.84 5.35 25.77
CA PHE A 72 22.91 4.88 24.38
C PHE A 72 23.31 6.03 23.44
N PRO A 73 24.35 5.87 22.61
CA PRO A 73 24.85 6.90 21.71
C PRO A 73 23.90 7.19 20.55
N CYS A 74 24.02 8.39 20.02
CA CYS A 74 23.13 9.07 19.09
C CYS A 74 23.96 9.58 17.88
N HIS A 75 23.38 9.57 16.68
CA HIS A 75 23.98 10.06 15.43
C HIS A 75 23.36 11.42 15.10
#